data_AF-A0A6L4AT70-F1
#
_entry.id   AF-A0A6L4AT70-F1
#
_cell.length_a   1.000
_cell.length_b   1.000
_cell.length_c   1.000
_cell.angle_alpha   90.00
_cell.angle_beta   90.00
_cell.angle_gamma   90.00
#
_symmetry.space_group_name_H-M   'P 1'
#
loop_
_entity.id
_entity.type
_entity.pdbx_description
1 polymer ?
#
loop_
_entity_poly.entity_id
_entity_poly.type
_entity_poly.pdbx_seq_one_letter_code
_entity_poly.pdbx_strand_id
1 'polypeptide(L)'
;MNRASRLRSALAVLVAAAFGILPGAAGAADPKPSDHGEYFEHYEGTATCLECHRDEAVSFFHSQHYQWRGDAPGLVNAHGEKLGKINTINDFCTNPEASWIGLTRNSRGEVISKGCSACHAGLGELPSPAISETQLANIDCLICHASGYNRDLYPKEEGGWAWKPVLWKNQVGLDSVSKRISLPERKMCLRCHAGSGGGPNFKRGDIEYALADPAPELDVHMSAGGADLQCVDCHAGEDHRVRGRGVDLAATDSPGPRLTCDGCHGAEPHGIAALDSHTDRVYCTTCHIPTFAKQDPTDMVRDWSTPRYNEEADKYSATITLEKDVEPVYAWFDGSTVAQLPRQPAVPGAGGSVGMMLPHGSRGDTGARIYAFKLHRGKLPVLRKERWIVPIVVEEFFADGDIDRAVREAAEAFYGIENAEYDWVDTERYMGIFHEVPPAGQALGCLDCHRPDGRMDWQALGYDGDPLTGLLSGATQAAPKKR
;
A
#
# COMPACT_ATOMS: atom_id res chain seq x y z
N MET A 1 -15.62 35.15 -78.54
CA MET A 1 -15.23 36.51 -78.08
C MET A 1 -16.37 37.09 -77.25
N ASN A 2 -16.03 37.80 -76.16
CA ASN A 2 -16.87 38.45 -75.13
C ASN A 2 -17.48 37.52 -74.06
N ARG A 3 -16.86 37.36 -72.87
CA ARG A 3 -16.76 38.29 -71.69
C ARG A 3 -18.13 38.83 -71.28
N ALA A 4 -18.78 38.29 -70.24
CA ALA A 4 -18.51 38.46 -68.81
C ALA A 4 -18.75 39.89 -68.29
N SER A 5 -19.85 40.10 -67.55
CA SER A 5 -19.83 40.43 -66.11
C SER A 5 -21.26 40.55 -65.59
N ARG A 6 -21.55 39.84 -64.48
CA ARG A 6 -22.83 39.85 -63.77
C ARG A 6 -22.63 40.66 -62.49
N LEU A 7 -23.38 41.74 -62.31
CA LEU A 7 -23.59 42.37 -61.01
C LEU A 7 -24.89 41.80 -60.43
N ARG A 8 -24.82 41.12 -59.28
CA ARG A 8 -25.99 40.89 -58.42
C ARG A 8 -25.60 41.13 -56.98
N SER A 9 -26.37 42.01 -56.36
CA SER A 9 -26.26 42.55 -55.02
C SER A 9 -26.19 41.45 -53.96
N ALA A 10 -25.23 41.58 -53.04
CA ALA A 10 -25.06 40.69 -51.90
C ALA A 10 -26.12 41.01 -50.82
N LEU A 11 -26.91 40.00 -50.46
CA LEU A 11 -27.79 39.99 -49.30
C LEU A 11 -26.98 39.38 -48.14
N ALA A 12 -26.56 40.21 -47.18
CA ALA A 12 -25.84 39.76 -45.99
C ALA A 12 -26.84 39.13 -45.01
N VAL A 13 -26.74 37.81 -44.81
CA VAL A 13 -27.43 37.08 -43.75
C VAL A 13 -26.58 37.15 -42.49
N LEU A 14 -27.08 37.83 -41.48
CA LEU A 14 -26.56 37.85 -40.11
C LEU A 14 -26.77 36.46 -39.48
N VAL A 15 -25.69 35.68 -39.34
CA VAL A 15 -25.66 34.50 -38.48
C VAL A 15 -25.27 34.97 -37.09
N ALA A 16 -26.23 34.94 -36.16
CA ALA A 16 -25.97 35.14 -34.74
C ALA A 16 -25.24 33.90 -34.19
N ALA A 17 -23.94 34.01 -33.95
CA ALA A 17 -23.17 33.03 -33.21
C ALA A 17 -23.52 33.15 -31.72
N ALA A 18 -24.35 32.25 -31.21
CA ALA A 18 -24.51 32.05 -29.78
C ALA A 18 -23.24 31.35 -29.26
N PHE A 19 -22.30 32.15 -28.74
CA PHE A 19 -21.20 31.63 -27.92
C PHE A 19 -21.78 31.10 -26.61
N GLY A 20 -21.97 29.78 -26.54
CA GLY A 20 -22.16 29.08 -25.27
C GLY A 20 -20.89 29.21 -24.45
N ILE A 21 -20.97 29.93 -23.33
CA ILE A 21 -19.92 30.02 -22.33
C ILE A 21 -19.80 28.64 -21.68
N LEU A 22 -18.79 27.87 -22.07
CA LEU A 22 -18.33 26.72 -21.30
C LEU A 22 -17.79 27.25 -19.97
N PRO A 23 -18.19 26.70 -18.81
CA PRO A 23 -17.47 26.97 -17.58
C PRO A 23 -16.06 26.43 -17.77
N GLY A 24 -15.08 27.32 -17.86
CA GLY A 24 -13.68 26.93 -17.83
C GLY A 24 -13.44 26.11 -16.58
N ALA A 25 -12.81 24.95 -16.73
CA ALA A 25 -12.24 24.22 -15.62
C ALA A 25 -11.38 25.22 -14.84
N ALA A 26 -11.86 25.61 -13.66
CA ALA A 26 -11.02 26.30 -12.70
C ALA A 26 -9.88 25.32 -12.42
N GLY A 27 -8.67 25.65 -12.89
CA GLY A 27 -7.48 25.01 -12.39
C GLY A 27 -7.56 25.14 -10.87
N ALA A 28 -7.61 24.00 -10.18
CA ALA A 28 -7.44 23.99 -8.74
C ALA A 28 -6.10 24.68 -8.50
N ALA A 29 -6.13 25.89 -7.98
CA ALA A 29 -4.92 26.52 -7.51
C ALA A 29 -4.36 25.59 -6.44
N ASP A 30 -3.08 25.20 -6.59
CA ASP A 30 -2.36 24.48 -5.54
C ASP A 30 -2.71 25.13 -4.19
N PRO A 31 -3.16 24.37 -3.17
CA PRO A 31 -3.39 24.94 -1.86
C PRO A 31 -2.07 25.57 -1.41
N LYS A 32 -2.03 26.90 -1.40
CA LYS A 32 -0.84 27.64 -0.96
C LYS A 32 -0.44 27.09 0.40
N PRO A 33 0.85 26.76 0.64
CA PRO A 33 1.30 26.37 1.96
C PRO A 33 0.81 27.42 2.96
N SER A 34 0.17 26.97 4.03
CA SER A 34 -0.13 27.86 5.14
C SER A 34 1.21 28.19 5.79
N ASP A 35 1.74 29.38 5.50
CA ASP A 35 2.96 29.86 6.14
C ASP A 35 2.67 30.02 7.63
N HIS A 36 3.29 29.18 8.45
CA HIS A 36 3.17 29.25 9.90
C HIS A 36 4.12 30.29 10.52
N GLY A 37 4.80 31.10 9.70
CA GLY A 37 5.83 32.03 10.15
C GLY A 37 5.38 33.09 11.15
N GLU A 38 4.08 33.39 11.23
CA GLU A 38 3.51 34.35 12.18
C GLU A 38 3.11 33.72 13.53
N TYR A 39 3.02 32.39 13.64
CA TYR A 39 2.47 31.73 14.84
C TYR A 39 3.51 31.33 15.88
N PHE A 40 4.75 31.07 15.47
CA PHE A 40 5.85 30.78 16.39
C PHE A 40 7.18 31.31 15.86
N GLU A 41 8.05 31.78 16.77
CA GLU A 41 9.38 32.23 16.40
C GLU A 41 10.28 31.03 16.09
N HIS A 42 10.34 30.07 17.01
CA HIS A 42 11.17 28.87 16.92
C HIS A 42 10.36 27.58 17.09
N TYR A 43 10.70 26.56 16.30
CA TYR A 43 10.16 25.22 16.45
C TYR A 43 10.97 24.44 17.49
N GLU A 44 10.30 24.03 18.57
CA GLU A 44 10.88 23.29 19.70
C GLU A 44 10.41 21.84 19.74
N GLY A 45 10.10 21.29 18.56
CA GLY A 45 9.50 19.97 18.41
C GLY A 45 7.98 20.03 18.44
N THR A 46 7.36 18.86 18.58
CA THR A 46 5.90 18.71 18.48
C THR A 46 5.14 19.54 19.51
N ALA A 47 5.76 19.88 20.64
CA ALA A 47 5.21 20.77 21.66
C ALA A 47 4.72 22.11 21.05
N THR A 48 5.45 22.68 20.09
CA THR A 48 5.05 23.90 19.37
C THR A 48 3.71 23.71 18.65
N CYS A 49 3.50 22.56 18.01
CA CYS A 49 2.23 22.27 17.32
C CYS A 49 1.07 22.06 18.32
N LEU A 50 1.36 21.45 19.48
CA LEU A 50 0.35 21.11 20.49
C LEU A 50 -0.26 22.33 21.17
N GLU A 51 0.34 23.51 21.05
CA GLU A 51 -0.25 24.76 21.56
C GLU A 51 -1.58 25.11 20.85
N CYS A 52 -1.70 24.75 19.57
CA CYS A 52 -2.87 25.07 18.73
C CYS A 52 -3.60 23.82 18.20
N HIS A 53 -2.87 22.73 17.94
CA HIS A 53 -3.39 21.52 17.26
C HIS A 53 -3.46 20.30 18.18
N ARG A 54 -3.84 20.54 19.44
CA ARG A 54 -3.90 19.47 20.43
C ARG A 54 -4.98 18.43 20.11
N ASP A 55 -6.14 18.88 19.65
CA ASP A 55 -7.26 17.98 19.35
C ASP A 55 -6.95 17.09 18.14
N GLU A 56 -6.30 17.64 17.12
CA GLU A 56 -5.79 16.89 15.97
C GLU A 56 -4.74 15.87 16.38
N ALA A 57 -3.82 16.24 17.28
CA ALA A 57 -2.81 15.32 17.81
C ALA A 57 -3.43 14.19 18.64
N VAL A 58 -4.46 14.49 19.46
CA VAL A 58 -5.23 13.48 20.19
C VAL A 58 -5.94 12.54 19.23
N SER A 59 -6.55 13.04 18.16
CA SER A 59 -7.17 12.16 17.17
C SER A 59 -6.14 11.29 16.44
N PHE A 60 -5.04 11.89 15.99
CA PHE A 60 -3.96 11.17 15.31
C PHE A 60 -3.31 10.12 16.21
N PHE A 61 -3.18 10.38 17.52
CA PHE A 61 -2.71 9.40 18.49
C PHE A 61 -3.53 8.10 18.46
N HIS A 62 -4.82 8.18 18.15
CA HIS A 62 -5.70 7.01 18.04
C HIS A 62 -5.73 6.38 16.64
N SER A 63 -5.07 6.99 15.65
CA SER A 63 -4.96 6.47 14.28
C SER A 63 -4.09 5.22 14.21
N GLN A 64 -4.26 4.43 13.15
CA GLN A 64 -3.35 3.34 12.84
C GLN A 64 -1.95 3.83 12.47
N HIS A 65 -1.80 5.03 11.91
CA HIS A 65 -0.49 5.58 11.56
C HIS A 65 0.39 5.80 12.79
N TYR A 66 -0.22 6.17 13.93
CA TYR A 66 0.47 6.27 15.21
C TYR A 66 0.45 4.95 16.00
N GLN A 67 -0.69 4.30 16.18
CA GLN A 67 -0.77 3.10 17.03
C GLN A 67 -0.17 1.84 16.39
N TRP A 68 -0.07 1.81 15.05
CA TRP A 68 0.22 0.59 14.28
C TRP A 68 -0.68 -0.59 14.64
N ARG A 69 -1.86 -0.29 15.18
CA ARG A 69 -2.87 -1.21 15.70
C ARG A 69 -4.21 -0.50 15.66
N GLY A 70 -5.28 -1.23 15.39
CA GLY A 70 -6.64 -0.68 15.38
C GLY A 70 -7.67 -1.78 15.39
N ASP A 71 -8.92 -1.41 15.17
CA ASP A 71 -10.01 -2.37 15.04
C ASP A 71 -9.89 -3.14 13.71
N ALA A 72 -10.16 -4.44 13.74
CA ALA A 72 -9.99 -5.34 12.60
C ALA A 72 -11.32 -5.95 12.11
N PRO A 73 -12.35 -5.14 11.78
CA PRO A 73 -13.66 -5.66 11.38
C PRO A 73 -13.62 -6.45 10.06
N GLY A 74 -12.62 -6.20 9.22
CA GLY A 74 -12.40 -6.92 7.97
C GLY A 74 -11.66 -8.24 8.12
N LEU A 75 -11.27 -8.66 9.33
CA LEU A 75 -10.65 -9.97 9.57
C LEU A 75 -11.68 -10.94 10.13
N VAL A 76 -11.94 -12.01 9.37
CA VAL A 76 -12.93 -13.04 9.73
C VAL A 76 -12.57 -13.70 11.07
N ASN A 77 -11.27 -13.88 11.35
CA ASN A 77 -10.75 -14.53 12.54
C ASN A 77 -10.08 -13.57 13.54
N ALA A 78 -10.43 -12.27 13.54
CA ALA A 78 -9.88 -11.33 14.52
C ALA A 78 -10.42 -11.54 15.96
N HIS A 79 -11.57 -12.18 16.12
CA HIS A 79 -12.21 -12.44 17.43
C HIS A 79 -12.37 -11.19 18.33
N GLY A 80 -12.54 -10.01 17.72
CA GLY A 80 -12.67 -8.73 18.43
C GLY A 80 -11.35 -8.12 18.91
N GLU A 81 -10.21 -8.73 18.59
CA GLU A 81 -8.90 -8.19 18.94
C GLU A 81 -8.53 -6.98 18.08
N LYS A 82 -7.82 -6.03 18.71
CA LYS A 82 -7.17 -4.96 17.98
C LYS A 82 -5.85 -5.45 17.41
N LEU A 83 -5.74 -5.46 16.09
CA LEU A 83 -4.61 -6.02 15.36
C LEU A 83 -3.91 -4.94 14.53
N GLY A 84 -2.69 -5.19 14.08
CA GLY A 84 -1.96 -4.29 13.21
C GLY A 84 -0.49 -4.66 13.12
N LYS A 85 0.31 -3.77 12.51
CA LYS A 85 1.73 -4.01 12.24
C LYS A 85 2.52 -4.37 13.51
N ILE A 86 2.18 -3.80 14.67
CA ILE A 86 2.96 -4.01 15.90
C ILE A 86 2.76 -5.39 16.53
N ASN A 87 1.58 -5.98 16.41
CA ASN A 87 1.23 -7.25 17.06
C ASN A 87 0.84 -8.36 16.07
N THR A 88 1.25 -8.25 14.81
CA THR A 88 1.10 -9.31 13.80
C THR A 88 2.46 -9.66 13.19
N ILE A 89 2.52 -10.80 12.51
CA ILE A 89 3.71 -11.29 11.82
C ILE A 89 3.46 -11.22 10.32
N ASN A 90 4.42 -10.69 9.57
CA ASN A 90 4.48 -10.80 8.11
C ASN A 90 5.63 -11.69 7.65
N ASP A 91 5.68 -11.93 6.35
CA ASP A 91 6.65 -12.75 5.62
C ASP A 91 7.76 -11.90 4.96
N PHE A 92 7.84 -10.61 5.30
CA PHE A 92 8.94 -9.71 4.95
C PHE A 92 9.92 -9.61 6.12
N CYS A 93 9.87 -8.51 6.88
CA CYS A 93 10.69 -8.27 8.08
C CYS A 93 10.06 -8.83 9.37
N THR A 94 9.02 -9.65 9.25
CA THR A 94 8.31 -10.31 10.35
C THR A 94 7.52 -9.37 11.26
N ASN A 95 8.09 -8.90 12.36
CA ASN A 95 7.43 -8.07 13.37
C ASN A 95 8.35 -6.90 13.78
N PRO A 96 7.80 -5.69 14.00
CA PRO A 96 8.61 -4.51 14.28
C PRO A 96 9.05 -4.34 15.74
N GLU A 97 8.48 -5.05 16.70
CA GLU A 97 8.64 -4.74 18.13
C GLU A 97 10.09 -4.96 18.61
N ALA A 98 10.67 -6.12 18.27
CA ALA A 98 12.06 -6.45 18.63
C ALA A 98 13.10 -5.63 17.83
N SER A 99 12.71 -5.07 16.69
CA SER A 99 13.56 -4.26 15.80
C SER A 99 12.96 -2.86 15.63
N TRP A 100 12.50 -2.27 16.73
CA TRP A 100 11.76 -1.02 16.70
C TRP A 100 12.64 0.15 16.28
N ILE A 101 13.76 0.34 16.97
CA ILE A 101 14.64 1.49 16.78
C ILE A 101 16.08 1.17 17.21
N GLY A 102 17.04 1.47 16.36
CA GLY A 102 18.44 1.16 16.62
C GLY A 102 19.31 1.38 15.40
N LEU A 103 20.63 1.48 15.58
CA LEU A 103 21.57 1.47 14.46
C LEU A 103 22.22 0.09 14.36
N THR A 104 21.90 -0.62 13.30
CA THR A 104 22.68 -1.79 12.88
C THR A 104 23.82 -1.30 11.99
N ARG A 105 25.04 -1.72 12.31
CA ARG A 105 26.21 -1.42 11.49
C ARG A 105 26.84 -2.70 10.95
N ASN A 106 27.38 -2.63 9.74
CA ASN A 106 28.18 -3.70 9.17
C ASN A 106 29.61 -3.70 9.73
N SER A 107 30.45 -4.62 9.26
CA SER A 107 31.84 -4.76 9.71
C SER A 107 32.70 -3.52 9.41
N ARG A 108 32.30 -2.72 8.42
CA ARG A 108 32.92 -1.43 8.05
C ARG A 108 32.43 -0.24 8.87
N GLY A 109 31.45 -0.43 9.76
CA GLY A 109 30.85 0.63 10.56
C GLY A 109 29.79 1.45 9.83
N GLU A 110 29.39 1.06 8.63
CA GLU A 110 28.32 1.71 7.85
C GLU A 110 26.95 1.31 8.40
N VAL A 111 26.00 2.25 8.42
CA VAL A 111 24.64 1.97 8.89
C VAL A 111 23.88 1.17 7.83
N ILE A 112 23.42 -0.03 8.17
CA ILE A 112 22.70 -0.94 7.27
C ILE A 112 21.23 -1.15 7.65
N SER A 113 20.83 -0.68 8.85
CA SER A 113 19.44 -0.60 9.30
C SER A 113 19.31 0.47 10.41
N LYS A 114 18.12 1.10 10.49
CA LYS A 114 17.76 2.08 11.52
C LYS A 114 16.54 1.67 12.36
N GLY A 115 16.07 0.44 12.15
CA GLY A 115 14.85 -0.12 12.70
C GLY A 115 13.54 0.32 12.09
N CYS A 116 12.48 -0.39 12.49
CA CYS A 116 11.17 -0.33 11.85
C CYS A 116 10.50 1.04 12.00
N SER A 117 10.77 1.73 13.11
CA SER A 117 10.23 3.06 13.44
C SER A 117 10.69 4.15 12.46
N ALA A 118 11.65 3.87 11.57
CA ALA A 118 11.99 4.76 10.46
C ALA A 118 10.76 5.17 9.65
N CYS A 119 9.79 4.26 9.51
CA CYS A 119 8.51 4.48 8.84
C CYS A 119 7.33 4.76 9.78
N HIS A 120 7.55 4.93 11.09
CA HIS A 120 6.51 5.25 12.06
C HIS A 120 6.33 6.77 12.15
N ALA A 121 5.09 7.26 12.26
CA ALA A 121 4.80 8.69 12.36
C ALA A 121 5.04 9.27 13.76
N GLY A 122 6.07 8.78 14.44
CA GLY A 122 6.53 9.26 15.73
C GLY A 122 8.04 9.41 15.78
N LEU A 123 8.54 9.98 16.88
CA LEU A 123 9.92 10.40 17.09
C LEU A 123 10.78 9.34 17.80
N GLY A 124 10.27 8.11 17.93
CA GLY A 124 11.02 6.94 18.35
C GLY A 124 10.50 6.23 19.59
N GLU A 125 9.57 6.83 20.34
CA GLU A 125 8.89 6.12 21.42
C GLU A 125 7.87 5.11 20.87
N LEU A 126 7.81 3.92 21.48
CA LEU A 126 6.81 2.92 21.15
C LEU A 126 5.39 3.46 21.47
N PRO A 127 4.40 3.20 20.60
CA PRO A 127 3.02 3.58 20.87
C PRO A 127 2.48 2.90 22.13
N SER A 128 1.95 3.71 23.04
CA SER A 128 1.20 3.26 24.22
C SER A 128 -0.29 3.21 23.92
N PRO A 129 -1.05 2.27 24.51
CA PRO A 129 -2.51 2.31 24.45
C PRO A 129 -3.12 3.52 25.20
N ALA A 130 -2.39 4.06 26.19
CA ALA A 130 -2.83 5.18 27.00
C ALA A 130 -2.20 6.48 26.50
N ILE A 131 -3.04 7.51 26.35
CA ILE A 131 -2.58 8.85 25.98
C ILE A 131 -1.78 9.49 27.11
N SER A 132 -0.74 10.23 26.75
CA SER A 132 0.08 11.03 27.67
C SER A 132 0.76 12.17 26.92
N GLU A 133 1.26 13.19 27.64
CA GLU A 133 2.05 14.25 27.01
C GLU A 133 3.26 13.69 26.27
N THR A 134 3.93 12.67 26.81
CA THR A 134 5.06 12.01 26.14
C THR A 134 4.65 11.40 24.80
N GLN A 135 3.48 10.76 24.74
CA GLN A 135 2.99 10.18 23.48
C GLN A 135 2.57 11.25 22.48
N LEU A 136 1.91 12.33 22.93
CA LEU A 136 1.55 13.45 22.05
C LEU A 136 2.80 14.17 21.52
N ALA A 137 3.79 14.43 22.38
CA ALA A 137 5.06 15.03 21.99
C ALA A 137 5.91 14.10 21.10
N ASN A 138 5.65 12.79 21.12
CA ASN A 138 6.30 11.82 20.23
C ASN A 138 5.71 11.85 18.81
N ILE A 139 4.58 12.47 18.52
CA ILE A 139 4.02 12.53 17.16
C ILE A 139 4.95 13.35 16.25
N ASP A 140 5.30 12.84 15.06
CA ASP A 140 6.07 13.60 14.08
C ASP A 140 5.12 14.25 13.07
N CYS A 141 4.64 15.47 13.34
CA CYS A 141 3.72 16.18 12.44
C CYS A 141 4.36 16.48 11.07
N LEU A 142 5.67 16.76 11.05
CA LEU A 142 6.37 17.24 9.86
C LEU A 142 6.60 16.14 8.82
N ILE A 143 6.59 14.86 9.24
CA ILE A 143 6.75 13.71 8.32
C ILE A 143 5.67 13.64 7.24
N CYS A 144 4.47 14.17 7.53
CA CYS A 144 3.33 14.20 6.59
C CYS A 144 3.03 15.59 6.06
N HIS A 145 3.41 16.65 6.78
CA HIS A 145 2.94 18.01 6.50
C HIS A 145 4.01 19.00 6.02
N ALA A 146 5.30 18.63 6.01
CA ALA A 146 6.36 19.54 5.63
C ALA A 146 7.17 19.04 4.41
N SER A 147 7.11 19.81 3.33
CA SER A 147 7.93 19.59 2.15
C SER A 147 9.40 19.93 2.46
N GLY A 148 10.30 18.98 2.16
CA GLY A 148 11.72 19.08 2.49
C GLY A 148 12.08 18.69 3.92
N TYR A 149 11.12 18.27 4.75
CA TYR A 149 11.44 17.61 6.01
C TYR A 149 12.13 16.28 5.77
N ASN A 150 13.19 16.05 6.54
CA ASN A 150 13.87 14.77 6.66
C ASN A 150 14.38 14.62 8.09
N ARG A 151 14.53 13.38 8.53
CA ARG A 151 14.94 13.04 9.89
C ARG A 151 15.99 11.94 9.88
N ASP A 152 16.80 11.89 10.92
CA ASP A 152 17.75 10.82 11.15
C ASP A 152 17.74 10.42 12.64
N LEU A 153 18.41 9.31 12.94
CA LEU A 153 18.48 8.70 14.25
C LEU A 153 19.67 9.25 15.03
N TYR A 154 19.42 9.70 16.26
CA TYR A 154 20.44 10.23 17.16
C TYR A 154 20.34 9.55 18.54
N PRO A 155 21.47 9.35 19.23
CA PRO A 155 21.45 8.80 20.58
C PRO A 155 20.80 9.81 21.55
N LYS A 156 20.03 9.30 22.52
CA LYS A 156 19.53 10.08 23.67
C LYS A 156 20.62 10.13 24.75
N GLU A 157 20.65 11.21 25.53
CA GLU A 157 21.60 11.35 26.64
C GLU A 157 21.41 10.27 27.71
N GLU A 158 20.15 9.90 27.96
CA GLU A 158 19.73 8.85 28.91
C GLU A 158 19.92 7.42 28.36
N GLY A 159 20.42 7.28 27.13
CA GLY A 159 20.52 6.02 26.42
C GLY A 159 19.34 5.75 25.48
N GLY A 160 19.57 4.88 24.49
CA GLY A 160 18.62 4.61 23.40
C GLY A 160 18.68 5.65 22.28
N TRP A 161 17.65 5.66 21.44
CA TRP A 161 17.63 6.40 20.19
C TRP A 161 16.38 7.26 20.04
N ALA A 162 16.48 8.35 19.27
CA ALA A 162 15.36 9.19 18.90
C ALA A 162 15.51 9.67 17.45
N TRP A 163 14.39 9.75 16.74
CA TRP A 163 14.32 10.42 15.45
C TRP A 163 14.33 11.93 15.68
N LYS A 164 15.24 12.63 15.01
CA LYS A 164 15.28 14.10 15.03
C LYS A 164 15.34 14.64 13.60
N PRO A 165 14.74 15.81 13.33
CA PRO A 165 14.94 16.51 12.07
C PRO A 165 16.42 16.61 11.76
N VAL A 166 16.89 16.39 10.53
CA VAL A 166 18.33 16.50 10.20
C VAL A 166 18.89 17.91 10.48
N LEU A 167 18.01 18.91 10.52
CA LEU A 167 18.30 20.30 10.84
C LEU A 167 18.20 20.63 12.34
N TRP A 168 18.07 19.65 13.24
CA TRP A 168 17.84 19.90 14.67
C TRP A 168 18.94 20.73 15.38
N LYS A 169 20.15 20.79 14.80
CA LYS A 169 21.25 21.66 15.26
C LYS A 169 21.34 23.01 14.53
N ASN A 170 20.47 23.26 13.57
CA ASN A 170 20.39 24.48 12.78
C ASN A 170 18.97 25.05 12.90
N GLN A 171 18.74 25.86 13.94
CA GLN A 171 17.42 26.40 14.26
C GLN A 171 16.81 27.18 13.10
N VAL A 172 17.58 28.02 12.41
CA VAL A 172 17.11 28.80 11.25
C VAL A 172 16.58 27.88 10.14
N GLY A 173 17.29 26.79 9.86
CA GLY A 173 16.86 25.80 8.88
C GLY A 173 15.63 25.02 9.34
N LEU A 174 15.58 24.64 10.62
CA LEU A 174 14.46 23.92 11.22
C LEU A 174 13.17 24.76 11.22
N ASP A 175 13.27 26.03 11.60
CA ASP A 175 12.18 27.00 11.56
C ASP A 175 11.67 27.17 10.13
N SER A 176 12.59 27.26 9.16
CA SER A 176 12.22 27.37 7.75
C SER A 176 11.38 26.18 7.26
N VAL A 177 11.73 24.95 7.64
CA VAL A 177 10.98 23.74 7.23
C VAL A 177 9.68 23.60 8.00
N SER A 178 9.71 23.78 9.32
CA SER A 178 8.54 23.64 10.19
C SER A 178 7.45 24.68 9.94
N LYS A 179 7.81 25.85 9.37
CA LYS A 179 6.85 26.88 8.98
C LYS A 179 6.16 26.62 7.64
N ARG A 180 6.72 25.76 6.78
CA ARG A 180 6.16 25.41 5.46
C ARG A 180 5.24 24.19 5.54
N ILE A 181 4.11 24.39 6.20
CA ILE A 181 3.08 23.36 6.37
C ILE A 181 2.15 23.33 5.15
N SER A 182 1.89 22.13 4.64
CA SER A 182 0.97 21.87 3.54
C SER A 182 0.10 20.64 3.82
N LEU A 183 -0.90 20.44 2.96
CA LEU A 183 -1.51 19.11 2.83
C LEU A 183 -0.45 18.09 2.37
N PRO A 184 -0.59 16.80 2.74
CA PRO A 184 0.35 15.78 2.33
C PRO A 184 0.41 15.61 0.81
N GLU A 185 1.63 15.66 0.27
CA GLU A 185 1.90 15.35 -1.13
C GLU A 185 2.29 13.86 -1.30
N ARG A 186 2.21 13.34 -2.52
CA ARG A 186 2.62 11.95 -2.87
C ARG A 186 4.00 11.60 -2.30
N LYS A 187 4.99 12.47 -2.55
CA LYS A 187 6.37 12.28 -2.07
C LYS A 187 6.48 12.11 -0.55
N MET A 188 5.58 12.70 0.24
CA MET A 188 5.59 12.59 1.70
C MET A 188 5.09 11.23 2.17
N CYS A 189 4.04 10.72 1.53
CA CYS A 189 3.51 9.37 1.76
C CYS A 189 4.56 8.30 1.35
N LEU A 190 5.22 8.52 0.21
CA LEU A 190 6.21 7.61 -0.36
C LEU A 190 7.50 7.50 0.48
N ARG A 191 7.79 8.44 1.39
CA ARG A 191 8.89 8.33 2.38
C ARG A 191 8.87 6.99 3.13
N CYS A 192 7.68 6.44 3.35
CA CYS A 192 7.48 5.19 4.09
C CYS A 192 6.88 4.10 3.22
N HIS A 193 5.89 4.43 2.38
CA HIS A 193 5.12 3.42 1.66
C HIS A 193 5.93 2.74 0.55
N ALA A 194 6.76 3.47 -0.19
CA ALA A 194 7.56 2.93 -1.29
C ALA A 194 8.77 2.10 -0.82
N GLY A 195 9.33 2.39 0.35
CA GLY A 195 10.45 1.63 0.94
C GLY A 195 10.04 0.46 1.83
N SER A 196 8.74 0.16 1.92
CA SER A 196 8.24 -0.87 2.84
C SER A 196 8.72 -2.27 2.44
N GLY A 197 9.11 -3.09 3.44
CA GLY A 197 9.69 -4.42 3.21
C GLY A 197 11.22 -4.45 3.07
N GLY A 198 11.89 -3.29 3.28
CA GLY A 198 13.35 -3.20 3.34
C GLY A 198 14.02 -2.82 2.03
N GLY A 199 13.26 -2.40 1.03
CA GLY A 199 13.77 -1.94 -0.27
C GLY A 199 12.68 -1.23 -1.09
N PRO A 200 13.04 -0.51 -2.17
CA PRO A 200 12.10 0.13 -3.09
C PRO A 200 11.12 -0.89 -3.66
N ASN A 201 9.82 -0.62 -3.56
CA ASN A 201 8.71 -1.43 -4.06
C ASN A 201 8.68 -2.91 -3.60
N PHE A 202 9.45 -3.29 -2.58
CA PHE A 202 9.57 -4.70 -2.17
C PHE A 202 8.23 -5.26 -1.70
N LYS A 203 7.50 -4.54 -0.84
CA LYS A 203 6.28 -5.07 -0.23
C LYS A 203 5.07 -5.00 -1.15
N ARG A 204 4.61 -3.78 -1.50
CA ARG A 204 3.33 -3.56 -2.18
C ARG A 204 3.31 -4.07 -3.61
N GLY A 205 4.35 -3.76 -4.38
CA GLY A 205 4.43 -4.09 -5.81
C GLY A 205 3.82 -3.01 -6.70
N ASP A 206 2.84 -2.25 -6.22
CA ASP A 206 2.21 -1.13 -6.94
C ASP A 206 2.47 0.24 -6.29
N ILE A 207 3.45 0.34 -5.38
CA ILE A 207 3.80 1.62 -4.72
C ILE A 207 5.30 1.87 -4.88
N GLU A 208 5.64 2.57 -5.95
CA GLU A 208 7.01 2.90 -6.34
C GLU A 208 7.37 4.35 -6.01
N TYR A 209 8.66 4.66 -5.86
CA TYR A 209 9.09 6.06 -5.68
C TYR A 209 8.78 6.93 -6.91
N ALA A 210 8.70 6.32 -8.10
CA ALA A 210 8.30 6.98 -9.34
C ALA A 210 6.89 7.58 -9.27
N LEU A 211 6.02 7.11 -8.37
CA LEU A 211 4.69 7.69 -8.15
C LEU A 211 4.73 9.08 -7.51
N ALA A 212 5.90 9.60 -7.12
CA ALA A 212 6.02 11.00 -6.72
C ALA A 212 5.67 11.95 -7.87
N ASP A 213 6.10 11.60 -9.09
CA ASP A 213 5.86 12.35 -10.33
C ASP A 213 5.78 11.36 -11.51
N PRO A 214 4.67 10.59 -11.62
CA PRO A 214 4.58 9.50 -12.59
C PRO A 214 4.21 10.03 -13.97
N ALA A 215 4.70 9.36 -15.02
CA ALA A 215 4.13 9.49 -16.36
C ALA A 215 2.73 8.84 -16.41
N PRO A 216 1.84 9.24 -17.34
CA PRO A 216 0.49 8.66 -17.44
C PRO A 216 0.48 7.14 -17.64
N GLU A 217 1.51 6.58 -18.27
CA GLU A 217 1.68 5.14 -18.50
C GLU A 217 1.93 4.35 -17.20
N LEU A 218 2.50 5.01 -16.19
CA LEU A 218 2.66 4.41 -14.87
C LEU A 218 1.33 4.47 -14.12
N ASP A 219 0.79 5.68 -13.91
CA ASP A 219 -0.51 5.88 -13.25
C ASP A 219 -1.23 7.13 -13.76
N VAL A 220 -2.41 6.96 -14.36
CA VAL A 220 -3.22 8.07 -14.92
C VAL A 220 -3.86 8.95 -13.86
N HIS A 221 -4.07 8.44 -12.65
CA HIS A 221 -4.70 9.22 -11.59
C HIS A 221 -3.69 10.16 -10.93
N MET A 222 -2.47 9.68 -10.70
CA MET A 222 -1.42 10.45 -10.02
C MET A 222 -0.53 11.25 -10.98
N SER A 223 -0.55 10.99 -12.29
CA SER A 223 0.28 11.73 -13.23
C SER A 223 -0.19 13.17 -13.41
N ALA A 224 0.75 14.11 -13.50
CA ALA A 224 0.50 15.49 -13.92
C ALA A 224 -0.08 15.60 -15.34
N GLY A 225 0.12 14.58 -16.19
CA GLY A 225 -0.51 14.46 -17.50
C GLY A 225 -1.91 13.84 -17.47
N GLY A 226 -2.39 13.45 -16.29
CA GLY A 226 -3.70 12.85 -16.04
C GLY A 226 -4.51 13.68 -15.04
N ALA A 227 -4.94 13.06 -13.93
CA ALA A 227 -5.73 13.76 -12.90
C ALA A 227 -4.89 14.46 -11.82
N ASP A 228 -3.56 14.24 -11.80
CA ASP A 228 -2.59 14.78 -10.83
C ASP A 228 -3.00 14.65 -9.35
N LEU A 229 -3.69 13.57 -9.00
CA LEU A 229 -4.17 13.33 -7.65
C LEU A 229 -3.00 13.10 -6.69
N GLN A 230 -3.09 13.71 -5.50
CA GLN A 230 -2.33 13.33 -4.33
C GLN A 230 -2.96 12.08 -3.68
N CYS A 231 -2.19 11.37 -2.85
CA CYS A 231 -2.72 10.20 -2.14
C CYS A 231 -3.97 10.54 -1.32
N VAL A 232 -3.97 11.72 -0.69
CA VAL A 232 -5.05 12.19 0.17
C VAL A 232 -6.35 12.51 -0.58
N ASP A 233 -6.31 12.74 -1.89
CA ASP A 233 -7.54 12.98 -2.67
C ASP A 233 -8.46 11.74 -2.70
N CYS A 234 -7.87 10.54 -2.59
CA CYS A 234 -8.60 9.29 -2.44
C CYS A 234 -8.65 8.81 -0.98
N HIS A 235 -7.56 8.98 -0.23
CA HIS A 235 -7.35 8.33 1.06
C HIS A 235 -7.67 9.19 2.28
N ALA A 236 -7.89 10.50 2.14
CA ALA A 236 -8.23 11.33 3.30
C ALA A 236 -9.58 10.88 3.91
N GLY A 237 -9.58 10.68 5.21
CA GLY A 237 -10.77 10.60 6.04
C GLY A 237 -10.85 11.79 6.99
N GLU A 238 -11.81 11.73 7.91
CA GLU A 238 -11.98 12.73 8.96
C GLU A 238 -11.01 12.47 10.12
N ASP A 239 -10.72 13.51 10.91
CA ASP A 239 -9.99 13.41 12.17
C ASP A 239 -8.64 12.66 12.07
N HIS A 240 -7.86 12.94 11.03
CA HIS A 240 -6.57 12.28 10.73
C HIS A 240 -6.66 10.75 10.57
N ARG A 241 -7.84 10.22 10.24
CA ARG A 241 -8.03 8.83 9.83
C ARG A 241 -7.80 8.70 8.34
N VAL A 242 -7.15 7.61 7.94
CA VAL A 242 -6.91 7.32 6.53
C VAL A 242 -7.85 6.22 6.05
N ARG A 243 -8.50 6.47 4.91
CA ARG A 243 -9.42 5.54 4.26
C ARG A 243 -8.65 4.49 3.47
N GLY A 244 -9.33 3.37 3.23
CA GLY A 244 -8.82 2.27 2.41
C GLY A 244 -8.25 1.14 3.25
N ARG A 245 -8.52 -0.08 2.81
CA ARG A 245 -8.05 -1.31 3.44
C ARG A 245 -7.81 -2.36 2.36
N GLY A 246 -6.55 -2.75 2.18
CA GLY A 246 -6.18 -3.87 1.33
C GLY A 246 -6.38 -5.22 2.04
N VAL A 247 -6.33 -6.32 1.28
CA VAL A 247 -6.43 -7.68 1.80
C VAL A 247 -5.38 -7.99 2.87
N ASP A 248 -4.19 -7.39 2.80
CA ASP A 248 -3.06 -7.72 3.68
C ASP A 248 -2.98 -6.85 4.95
N LEU A 249 -3.97 -5.97 5.16
CA LEU A 249 -4.06 -5.11 6.34
C LEU A 249 -5.02 -5.72 7.37
N ALA A 250 -4.51 -5.93 8.58
CA ALA A 250 -5.29 -6.48 9.69
C ALA A 250 -6.38 -5.49 10.15
N ALA A 251 -5.97 -4.29 10.57
CA ALA A 251 -6.92 -3.30 11.06
C ALA A 251 -7.30 -2.24 10.01
N THR A 252 -8.37 -1.52 10.32
CA THR A 252 -8.98 -0.50 9.46
C THR A 252 -8.98 0.83 10.20
N ASP A 253 -8.30 1.84 9.66
CA ASP A 253 -8.17 3.14 10.35
C ASP A 253 -9.45 3.97 10.26
N SER A 254 -10.13 3.93 9.11
CA SER A 254 -11.43 4.53 8.90
C SER A 254 -12.44 3.46 8.49
N PRO A 255 -13.29 2.95 9.41
CA PRO A 255 -14.23 1.86 9.15
C PRO A 255 -15.46 2.28 8.31
N GLY A 256 -15.45 3.50 7.75
CA GLY A 256 -16.48 3.98 6.83
C GLY A 256 -16.51 3.26 5.48
N PRO A 257 -17.20 3.82 4.47
CA PRO A 257 -17.30 3.21 3.15
C PRO A 257 -15.93 2.93 2.54
N ARG A 258 -15.77 1.72 2.00
CA ARG A 258 -14.56 1.29 1.28
C ARG A 258 -14.24 2.28 0.16
N LEU A 259 -12.95 2.46 -0.10
CA LEU A 259 -12.48 3.16 -1.29
C LEU A 259 -12.69 2.25 -2.50
N THR A 260 -13.42 2.73 -3.49
CA THR A 260 -13.80 1.97 -4.68
C THR A 260 -13.73 2.84 -5.92
N CYS A 261 -13.42 2.24 -7.08
CA CYS A 261 -13.33 2.97 -8.35
C CYS A 261 -14.69 3.54 -8.79
N ASP A 262 -15.79 2.84 -8.51
CA ASP A 262 -17.14 3.28 -8.85
C ASP A 262 -17.61 4.52 -8.08
N GLY A 263 -16.90 4.93 -7.03
CA GLY A 263 -17.13 6.21 -6.35
C GLY A 263 -16.90 7.43 -7.25
N CYS A 264 -16.01 7.33 -8.24
CA CYS A 264 -15.74 8.38 -9.24
C CYS A 264 -16.25 8.01 -10.64
N HIS A 265 -16.21 6.72 -11.00
CA HIS A 265 -16.49 6.25 -12.36
C HIS A 265 -17.90 5.68 -12.58
N GLY A 266 -18.66 5.42 -11.50
CA GLY A 266 -19.91 4.68 -11.57
C GLY A 266 -19.71 3.17 -11.81
N ALA A 267 -20.80 2.41 -11.76
CA ALA A 267 -20.77 0.95 -11.89
C ALA A 267 -20.66 0.44 -13.34
N GLU A 268 -21.09 1.25 -14.32
CA GLU A 268 -21.13 0.90 -15.75
C GLU A 268 -20.38 1.96 -16.59
N PRO A 269 -19.05 2.09 -16.44
CA PRO A 269 -18.31 3.23 -17.00
C PRO A 269 -18.03 3.13 -18.51
N HIS A 270 -18.30 1.99 -19.15
CA HIS A 270 -17.82 1.73 -20.52
C HIS A 270 -18.83 2.10 -21.60
N GLY A 271 -20.13 2.13 -21.27
CA GLY A 271 -21.20 2.27 -22.26
C GLY A 271 -21.26 1.07 -23.22
N ILE A 272 -20.69 -0.07 -22.82
CA ILE A 272 -20.62 -1.31 -23.58
C ILE A 272 -21.14 -2.40 -22.66
N ALA A 273 -22.39 -2.82 -22.89
CA ALA A 273 -23.12 -3.75 -22.02
C ALA A 273 -22.34 -5.02 -21.67
N ALA A 274 -21.52 -5.54 -22.59
CA ALA A 274 -20.66 -6.67 -22.30
C ALA A 274 -19.62 -6.35 -21.22
N LEU A 275 -18.89 -5.24 -21.30
CA LEU A 275 -17.90 -4.83 -20.31
C LEU A 275 -18.57 -4.40 -19.00
N ASP A 276 -19.67 -3.65 -19.10
CA ASP A 276 -20.41 -3.19 -17.92
C ASP A 276 -20.98 -4.38 -17.12
N SER A 277 -21.46 -5.45 -17.78
CA SER A 277 -21.86 -6.68 -17.07
C SER A 277 -20.71 -7.41 -16.37
N HIS A 278 -19.45 -7.19 -16.75
CA HIS A 278 -18.33 -7.78 -16.03
C HIS A 278 -18.13 -7.13 -14.66
N THR A 279 -18.49 -5.85 -14.48
CA THR A 279 -18.22 -5.13 -13.23
C THR A 279 -19.00 -5.70 -12.03
N ASP A 280 -20.05 -6.48 -12.30
CA ASP A 280 -20.78 -7.25 -11.29
C ASP A 280 -19.91 -8.30 -10.61
N ARG A 281 -18.93 -8.87 -11.33
CA ARG A 281 -18.14 -10.03 -10.89
C ARG A 281 -16.64 -9.84 -10.94
N VAL A 282 -16.16 -8.88 -11.74
CA VAL A 282 -14.75 -8.58 -11.96
C VAL A 282 -14.52 -7.14 -11.52
N TYR A 283 -13.66 -6.95 -10.53
CA TYR A 283 -13.33 -5.62 -10.04
C TYR A 283 -12.43 -4.87 -11.03
N CYS A 284 -12.53 -3.54 -11.03
CA CYS A 284 -11.89 -2.67 -12.02
C CYS A 284 -10.38 -2.94 -12.16
N THR A 285 -9.67 -3.18 -11.04
CA THR A 285 -8.22 -3.40 -11.05
C THR A 285 -7.79 -4.65 -11.79
N THR A 286 -8.66 -5.64 -11.94
CA THR A 286 -8.36 -6.84 -12.73
C THR A 286 -8.12 -6.52 -14.20
N CYS A 287 -8.93 -5.64 -14.80
CA CYS A 287 -8.76 -5.25 -16.19
C CYS A 287 -7.82 -4.06 -16.34
N HIS A 288 -7.85 -3.13 -15.38
CA HIS A 288 -7.15 -1.85 -15.46
C HIS A 288 -5.77 -1.85 -14.83
N ILE A 289 -5.27 -2.95 -14.28
CA ILE A 289 -3.87 -3.07 -13.84
C ILE A 289 -3.29 -4.38 -14.38
N PRO A 290 -2.90 -4.43 -15.67
CA PRO A 290 -2.48 -5.66 -16.34
C PRO A 290 -1.13 -6.20 -15.83
N THR A 291 -0.27 -5.30 -15.34
CA THR A 291 1.01 -5.58 -14.68
C THR A 291 1.26 -4.57 -13.57
N PHE A 292 2.06 -4.96 -12.59
CA PHE A 292 2.58 -4.09 -11.52
C PHE A 292 4.11 -4.20 -11.45
N ALA A 293 4.74 -3.39 -10.59
CA ALA A 293 6.20 -3.30 -10.48
C ALA A 293 6.84 -2.87 -11.80
N LYS A 294 6.32 -1.78 -12.37
CA LYS A 294 6.64 -1.27 -13.71
C LYS A 294 7.97 -0.50 -13.78
N GLN A 295 8.38 0.22 -12.74
CA GLN A 295 9.70 0.87 -12.70
C GLN A 295 10.68 0.09 -11.84
N ASP A 296 10.26 -0.30 -10.64
CA ASP A 296 11.09 -0.95 -9.64
C ASP A 296 10.67 -2.41 -9.43
N PRO A 297 11.60 -3.38 -9.46
CA PRO A 297 11.26 -4.76 -9.21
C PRO A 297 10.79 -4.96 -7.76
N THR A 298 9.91 -5.94 -7.58
CA THR A 298 9.26 -6.23 -6.30
C THR A 298 9.65 -7.61 -5.78
N ASP A 299 9.66 -7.77 -4.45
CA ASP A 299 9.99 -9.03 -3.79
C ASP A 299 8.82 -10.01 -3.91
N MET A 300 9.02 -11.10 -4.64
CA MET A 300 8.02 -12.13 -4.90
C MET A 300 8.23 -13.38 -4.05
N VAL A 301 9.48 -13.65 -3.65
CA VAL A 301 9.83 -14.78 -2.79
C VAL A 301 10.89 -14.38 -1.77
N ARG A 302 10.58 -14.56 -0.49
CA ARG A 302 11.54 -14.35 0.61
C ARG A 302 11.75 -15.60 1.47
N ASP A 303 12.90 -16.25 1.29
CA ASP A 303 13.27 -17.46 2.04
C ASP A 303 14.27 -17.12 3.17
N TRP A 304 13.79 -17.13 4.41
CA TRP A 304 14.61 -16.91 5.60
C TRP A 304 15.40 -18.15 6.05
N SER A 305 15.08 -19.34 5.53
CA SER A 305 15.80 -20.59 5.86
C SER A 305 17.19 -20.66 5.23
N THR A 306 17.40 -19.87 4.17
CA THR A 306 18.66 -19.83 3.42
C THR A 306 19.15 -18.39 3.35
N PRO A 307 19.89 -17.92 4.37
CA PRO A 307 20.55 -16.62 4.34
C PRO A 307 21.48 -16.43 3.13
N ARG A 308 21.56 -15.18 2.65
CA ARG A 308 22.48 -14.71 1.62
C ARG A 308 23.26 -13.52 2.15
N TYR A 309 24.56 -13.53 1.89
CA TYR A 309 25.44 -12.40 2.17
C TYR A 309 25.61 -11.56 0.91
N ASN A 310 25.40 -10.25 1.03
CA ASN A 310 25.70 -9.27 0.00
C ASN A 310 27.07 -8.64 0.31
N GLU A 311 28.06 -8.92 -0.53
CA GLU A 311 29.44 -8.43 -0.34
C GLU A 311 29.55 -6.90 -0.47
N GLU A 312 28.82 -6.30 -1.41
CA GLU A 312 28.84 -4.86 -1.64
C GLU A 312 28.28 -4.11 -0.42
N ALA A 313 27.13 -4.55 0.07
CA ALA A 313 26.50 -3.95 1.25
C ALA A 313 27.14 -4.39 2.58
N ASP A 314 27.97 -5.45 2.57
CA ASP A 314 28.45 -6.14 3.78
C ASP A 314 27.29 -6.41 4.74
N LYS A 315 26.30 -7.14 4.21
CA LYS A 315 25.00 -7.33 4.86
C LYS A 315 24.44 -8.71 4.57
N TYR A 316 24.00 -9.40 5.61
CA TYR A 316 23.20 -10.61 5.49
C TYR A 316 21.73 -10.27 5.23
N SER A 317 21.05 -11.14 4.51
CA SER A 317 19.62 -11.02 4.19
C SER A 317 19.02 -12.40 3.96
N ALA A 318 17.69 -12.50 3.91
CA ALA A 318 17.02 -13.66 3.35
C ALA A 318 17.40 -13.86 1.88
N THR A 319 17.23 -15.06 1.34
CA THR A 319 17.24 -15.22 -0.13
C THR A 319 15.98 -14.55 -0.68
N ILE A 320 16.15 -13.54 -1.54
CA ILE A 320 15.06 -12.78 -2.15
C ILE A 320 15.05 -13.01 -3.66
N THR A 321 13.87 -13.31 -4.21
CA THR A 321 13.61 -13.31 -5.66
C THR A 321 12.80 -12.07 -6.01
N LEU A 322 13.41 -11.20 -6.82
CA LEU A 322 12.79 -9.99 -7.33
C LEU A 322 12.25 -10.23 -8.74
N GLU A 323 11.08 -9.68 -9.05
CA GLU A 323 10.50 -9.68 -10.40
C GLU A 323 10.01 -8.29 -10.78
N LYS A 324 9.89 -8.02 -12.08
CA LYS A 324 9.46 -6.74 -12.65
C LYS A 324 8.37 -6.99 -13.70
N ASP A 325 7.48 -6.03 -13.89
CA ASP A 325 6.37 -6.12 -14.86
C ASP A 325 5.50 -7.37 -14.63
N VAL A 326 5.19 -7.61 -13.35
CA VAL A 326 4.59 -8.85 -12.87
C VAL A 326 3.10 -8.89 -13.20
N GLU A 327 2.63 -10.01 -13.73
CA GLU A 327 1.21 -10.26 -13.93
C GLU A 327 0.52 -10.57 -12.59
N PRO A 328 -0.59 -9.89 -12.23
CA PRO A 328 -1.33 -10.23 -11.02
C PRO A 328 -1.90 -11.64 -11.06
N VAL A 329 -2.05 -12.24 -9.88
CA VAL A 329 -2.96 -13.38 -9.70
C VAL A 329 -4.37 -12.86 -9.41
N TYR A 330 -5.38 -13.64 -9.76
CA TYR A 330 -6.77 -13.25 -9.60
C TYR A 330 -7.50 -14.17 -8.62
N ALA A 331 -8.22 -13.58 -7.67
CA ALA A 331 -8.97 -14.30 -6.67
C ALA A 331 -10.26 -13.57 -6.29
N TRP A 332 -11.25 -14.31 -5.79
CA TRP A 332 -12.47 -13.74 -5.23
C TRP A 332 -12.16 -13.00 -3.92
N PHE A 333 -12.73 -11.81 -3.78
CA PHE A 333 -12.60 -11.01 -2.57
C PHE A 333 -13.91 -10.25 -2.29
N ASP A 334 -14.44 -10.45 -1.09
CA ASP A 334 -15.66 -9.81 -0.59
C ASP A 334 -15.37 -8.54 0.25
N GLY A 335 -14.08 -8.26 0.50
CA GLY A 335 -13.62 -7.19 1.39
C GLY A 335 -13.08 -7.66 2.73
N SER A 336 -13.20 -8.95 3.05
CA SER A 336 -12.72 -9.58 4.27
C SER A 336 -11.54 -10.51 4.03
N THR A 337 -10.74 -10.73 5.07
CA THR A 337 -9.47 -11.47 5.01
C THR A 337 -9.44 -12.54 6.10
N VAL A 338 -8.81 -13.67 5.81
CA VAL A 338 -8.35 -14.62 6.83
C VAL A 338 -6.84 -14.45 7.04
N ALA A 339 -6.41 -14.31 8.29
CA ALA A 339 -5.01 -14.05 8.63
C ALA A 339 -4.39 -15.17 9.48
N GLN A 340 -3.10 -15.46 9.31
CA GLN A 340 -2.35 -16.26 10.28
C GLN A 340 -1.99 -15.37 11.48
N LEU A 341 -2.71 -15.54 12.59
CA LEU A 341 -2.48 -14.75 13.80
C LEU A 341 -1.42 -15.39 14.70
N PRO A 342 -0.71 -14.58 15.52
CA PRO A 342 0.15 -15.09 16.59
C PRO A 342 -0.57 -16.08 17.51
N ARG A 343 0.18 -17.02 18.09
CA ARG A 343 -0.35 -18.03 19.02
C ARG A 343 -1.45 -18.94 18.44
N GLN A 344 -1.63 -18.94 17.13
CA GLN A 344 -2.49 -19.89 16.42
C GLN A 344 -1.59 -20.89 15.67
N PRO A 345 -1.90 -22.21 15.72
CA PRO A 345 -1.17 -23.20 14.93
C PRO A 345 -1.21 -22.86 13.44
N ALA A 346 -0.04 -22.90 12.80
CA ALA A 346 0.15 -22.75 11.37
C ALA A 346 -0.27 -24.03 10.67
N VAL A 347 -1.34 -23.95 9.89
CA VAL A 347 -1.92 -25.08 9.16
C VAL A 347 -1.73 -24.84 7.66
N PRO A 348 -0.94 -25.67 6.97
CA PRO A 348 -0.82 -25.59 5.52
C PRO A 348 -2.18 -25.78 4.82
N GLY A 349 -2.44 -24.96 3.79
CA GLY A 349 -3.58 -25.14 2.90
C GLY A 349 -3.36 -26.28 1.91
N ALA A 350 -4.28 -26.43 0.95
CA ALA A 350 -4.21 -27.48 -0.07
C ALA A 350 -2.92 -27.45 -0.91
N GLY A 351 -2.35 -26.25 -1.11
CA GLY A 351 -1.07 -26.05 -1.80
C GLY A 351 0.18 -26.30 -0.95
N GLY A 352 0.04 -26.76 0.30
CA GLY A 352 1.16 -27.04 1.20
C GLY A 352 1.81 -25.82 1.86
N SER A 353 1.36 -24.59 1.52
CA SER A 353 1.81 -23.35 2.15
C SER A 353 0.82 -22.88 3.23
N VAL A 354 1.33 -22.17 4.23
CA VAL A 354 0.52 -21.50 5.26
C VAL A 354 0.09 -20.13 4.75
N GLY A 355 -1.22 -19.88 4.72
CA GLY A 355 -1.77 -18.59 4.30
C GLY A 355 -1.62 -17.50 5.36
N MET A 356 -0.80 -16.48 5.09
CA MET A 356 -0.55 -15.38 6.03
C MET A 356 -1.63 -14.31 6.00
N MET A 357 -2.08 -13.92 4.80
CA MET A 357 -3.27 -13.10 4.55
C MET A 357 -3.92 -13.60 3.26
N LEU A 358 -5.11 -14.16 3.38
CA LEU A 358 -5.86 -14.73 2.27
C LEU A 358 -7.13 -13.91 2.01
N PRO A 359 -7.45 -13.58 0.74
CA PRO A 359 -8.72 -12.96 0.41
C PRO A 359 -9.84 -13.95 0.72
N HIS A 360 -10.90 -13.47 1.36
CA HIS A 360 -12.11 -14.25 1.59
C HIS A 360 -13.15 -13.92 0.52
N GLY A 361 -13.90 -14.93 0.07
CA GLY A 361 -14.89 -14.80 -0.99
C GLY A 361 -14.89 -16.03 -1.89
N SER A 362 -15.94 -16.20 -2.68
CA SER A 362 -16.04 -17.29 -3.65
C SER A 362 -16.95 -16.92 -4.81
N ARG A 363 -16.98 -17.74 -5.86
CA ARG A 363 -17.92 -17.57 -6.98
C ARG A 363 -19.40 -17.56 -6.55
N GLY A 364 -19.74 -18.28 -5.48
CA GLY A 364 -21.10 -18.35 -4.96
C GLY A 364 -21.50 -17.13 -4.14
N ASP A 365 -20.54 -16.32 -3.71
CA ASP A 365 -20.78 -15.10 -2.96
C ASP A 365 -21.12 -13.95 -3.91
N THR A 366 -22.34 -13.42 -3.78
CA THR A 366 -22.82 -12.30 -4.59
C THR A 366 -22.17 -10.96 -4.23
N GLY A 367 -21.57 -10.85 -3.05
CA GLY A 367 -20.81 -9.67 -2.61
C GLY A 367 -19.34 -9.71 -3.01
N ALA A 368 -18.84 -10.85 -3.50
CA ALA A 368 -17.46 -11.01 -3.94
C ALA A 368 -17.29 -10.64 -5.42
N ARG A 369 -16.17 -9.99 -5.72
CA ARG A 369 -15.69 -9.80 -7.10
C ARG A 369 -14.29 -10.40 -7.23
N ILE A 370 -13.84 -10.63 -8.45
CA ILE A 370 -12.46 -11.03 -8.76
C ILE A 370 -11.59 -9.78 -8.72
N TYR A 371 -10.52 -9.79 -7.93
CA TYR A 371 -9.56 -8.69 -7.80
C TYR A 371 -8.17 -9.12 -8.29
N ALA A 372 -7.34 -8.14 -8.65
CA ALA A 372 -5.91 -8.33 -8.92
C ALA A 372 -5.08 -8.32 -7.62
N PHE A 373 -4.18 -9.29 -7.49
CA PHE A 373 -3.28 -9.41 -6.34
C PHE A 373 -1.85 -9.71 -6.75
N LYS A 374 -0.90 -9.20 -5.97
CA LYS A 374 0.42 -9.77 -5.82
C LYS A 374 0.32 -10.98 -4.89
N LEU A 375 0.86 -12.12 -5.32
CA LEU A 375 1.05 -13.30 -4.48
C LEU A 375 2.52 -13.39 -4.07
N HIS A 376 2.81 -12.95 -2.84
CA HIS A 376 4.13 -13.12 -2.24
C HIS A 376 4.23 -14.50 -1.60
N ARG A 377 5.38 -15.15 -1.76
CA ARG A 377 5.71 -16.40 -1.09
C ARG A 377 6.87 -16.18 -0.14
N GLY A 378 6.90 -16.93 0.94
CA GLY A 378 8.03 -16.87 1.85
C GLY A 378 8.27 -18.17 2.56
N LYS A 379 9.38 -18.25 3.30
CA LYS A 379 9.65 -19.36 4.20
C LYS A 379 10.00 -18.83 5.57
N LEU A 380 9.19 -19.18 6.58
CA LEU A 380 9.29 -18.66 7.94
C LEU A 380 9.53 -19.78 8.96
N PRO A 381 10.14 -19.46 10.11
CA PRO A 381 10.28 -20.40 11.21
C PRO A 381 8.93 -20.65 11.89
N VAL A 382 8.70 -21.90 12.30
CA VAL A 382 7.53 -22.34 13.06
C VAL A 382 7.97 -23.17 14.25
N LEU A 383 7.41 -22.93 15.44
CA LEU A 383 7.70 -23.77 16.61
C LEU A 383 7.28 -25.22 16.37
N ARG A 384 8.12 -26.19 16.75
CA ARG A 384 7.83 -27.62 16.52
C ARG A 384 6.57 -28.11 17.23
N LYS A 385 6.42 -27.71 18.49
CA LYS A 385 5.35 -28.21 19.37
C LYS A 385 4.04 -27.44 19.18
N GLU A 386 4.09 -26.12 19.33
CA GLU A 386 2.90 -25.26 19.28
C GLU A 386 2.44 -24.99 17.84
N ARG A 387 3.34 -25.17 16.87
CA ARG A 387 3.13 -24.82 15.46
C ARG A 387 2.87 -23.32 15.24
N TRP A 388 3.29 -22.44 16.14
CA TRP A 388 3.16 -20.99 15.94
C TRP A 388 4.28 -20.46 15.05
N ILE A 389 3.95 -19.58 14.12
CA ILE A 389 4.97 -18.84 13.35
C ILE A 389 5.75 -17.93 14.30
N VAL A 390 7.07 -17.92 14.15
CA VAL A 390 7.99 -17.11 14.96
C VAL A 390 8.44 -15.90 14.13
N PRO A 391 8.48 -14.68 14.71
CA PRO A 391 9.17 -13.57 14.06
C PRO A 391 10.70 -13.79 14.05
N ILE A 392 11.44 -12.85 13.45
CA ILE A 392 12.89 -12.87 13.38
C ILE A 392 13.40 -11.50 13.83
N VAL A 393 14.41 -11.45 14.70
CA VAL A 393 15.12 -10.21 15.02
C VAL A 393 16.05 -9.86 13.85
N VAL A 394 15.48 -9.22 12.83
CA VAL A 394 16.15 -9.05 11.52
C VAL A 394 17.37 -8.13 11.59
N GLU A 395 17.40 -7.17 12.51
CA GLU A 395 18.48 -6.19 12.62
C GLU A 395 19.81 -6.83 12.99
N GLU A 396 19.86 -7.63 14.05
CA GLU A 396 21.09 -8.31 14.46
C GLU A 396 21.56 -9.29 13.40
N PHE A 397 20.62 -10.07 12.86
CA PHE A 397 20.89 -11.00 11.78
C PHE A 397 21.52 -10.32 10.56
N PHE A 398 21.12 -9.09 10.20
CA PHE A 398 21.70 -8.39 9.05
C PHE A 398 23.19 -8.12 9.21
N ALA A 399 23.69 -7.99 10.44
CA ALA A 399 25.10 -7.74 10.71
C ALA A 399 25.95 -9.01 10.76
N ASP A 400 25.46 -10.08 11.37
CA ASP A 400 26.27 -11.27 11.68
C ASP A 400 25.88 -12.57 10.95
N GLY A 401 24.67 -12.62 10.38
CA GLY A 401 24.16 -13.78 9.66
C GLY A 401 23.68 -14.94 10.55
N ASP A 402 23.62 -14.77 11.87
CA ASP A 402 23.20 -15.82 12.81
C ASP A 402 21.68 -15.94 12.88
N ILE A 403 21.11 -16.67 11.91
CA ILE A 403 19.66 -16.84 11.81
C ILE A 403 19.06 -17.66 12.97
N ASP A 404 19.79 -18.64 13.52
CA ASP A 404 19.26 -19.46 14.63
C ASP A 404 19.14 -18.61 15.89
N ARG A 405 20.15 -17.78 16.20
CA ARG A 405 20.07 -16.84 17.31
C ARG A 405 18.90 -15.85 17.14
N ALA A 406 18.78 -15.24 15.96
CA ALA A 406 17.72 -14.27 15.68
C ALA A 406 16.30 -14.85 15.80
N VAL A 407 16.10 -16.13 15.47
CA VAL A 407 14.82 -16.83 15.63
C VAL A 407 14.54 -17.14 17.10
N ARG A 408 15.54 -17.62 17.86
CA ARG A 408 15.37 -17.98 19.27
C ARG A 408 15.10 -16.75 20.13
N GLU A 409 15.84 -15.67 19.93
CA GLU A 409 15.62 -14.39 20.61
C GLU A 409 14.24 -13.84 20.31
N ALA A 410 13.78 -13.93 19.06
CA ALA A 410 12.43 -13.53 18.69
C ALA A 410 11.35 -14.41 19.35
N ALA A 411 11.56 -15.71 19.48
CA ALA A 411 10.63 -16.61 20.17
C ALA A 411 10.52 -16.27 21.67
N GLU A 412 11.64 -15.97 22.32
CA GLU A 412 11.67 -15.55 23.71
C GLU A 412 10.97 -14.19 23.89
N ALA A 413 11.36 -13.18 23.10
CA ALA A 413 10.81 -11.83 23.20
C ALA A 413 9.30 -11.79 22.88
N PHE A 414 8.85 -12.53 21.88
CA PHE A 414 7.48 -12.44 21.37
C PHE A 414 6.51 -13.43 22.03
N TYR A 415 7.00 -14.62 22.44
CA TYR A 415 6.16 -15.66 23.04
C TYR A 415 6.51 -16.04 24.48
N GLY A 416 7.70 -15.65 24.97
CA GLY A 416 8.24 -16.10 26.27
C GLY A 416 8.76 -17.54 26.21
N ILE A 417 9.17 -18.01 25.04
CA ILE A 417 9.62 -19.40 24.84
C ILE A 417 11.15 -19.43 24.69
N GLU A 418 11.83 -19.80 25.77
CA GLU A 418 13.27 -20.02 25.79
C GLU A 418 13.64 -21.31 25.04
N ASN A 419 14.85 -21.35 24.48
CA ASN A 419 15.41 -22.52 23.79
C ASN A 419 14.49 -23.10 22.70
N ALA A 420 13.75 -22.24 22.00
CA ALA A 420 12.77 -22.62 21.01
C ALA A 420 13.33 -23.61 19.97
N GLU A 421 12.68 -24.76 19.82
CA GLU A 421 12.90 -25.65 18.67
C GLU A 421 11.91 -25.30 17.57
N TYR A 422 12.42 -25.13 16.36
CA TYR A 422 11.62 -24.73 15.21
C TYR A 422 11.93 -25.55 13.96
N ASP A 423 10.98 -25.55 13.04
CA ASP A 423 11.13 -26.01 11.66
C ASP A 423 10.84 -24.83 10.72
N TRP A 424 10.93 -25.05 9.41
CA TRP A 424 10.59 -24.07 8.39
C TRP A 424 9.29 -24.44 7.68
N VAL A 425 8.46 -23.44 7.37
CA VAL A 425 7.23 -23.63 6.60
C VAL A 425 7.18 -22.66 5.44
N ASP A 426 6.68 -23.14 4.30
CA ASP A 426 6.31 -22.27 3.19
C ASP A 426 5.06 -21.48 3.56
N THR A 427 5.03 -20.22 3.12
CA THR A 427 3.99 -19.25 3.42
C THR A 427 3.57 -18.53 2.15
N GLU A 428 2.33 -18.09 2.10
CA GLU A 428 1.80 -17.29 1.01
C GLU A 428 0.97 -16.12 1.53
N ARG A 429 1.04 -15.00 0.82
CA ARG A 429 0.32 -13.77 1.14
C ARG A 429 -0.20 -13.14 -0.14
N TYR A 430 -1.48 -12.81 -0.12
CA TYR A 430 -2.08 -11.94 -1.13
C TYR A 430 -1.95 -10.49 -0.69
N MET A 431 -1.58 -9.62 -1.62
CA MET A 431 -1.57 -8.17 -1.47
C MET A 431 -2.34 -7.58 -2.64
N GLY A 432 -3.33 -6.74 -2.36
CA GLY A 432 -4.17 -6.18 -3.42
C GLY A 432 -3.41 -5.15 -4.23
N ILE A 433 -3.65 -5.15 -5.53
CA ILE A 433 -3.06 -4.19 -6.48
C ILE A 433 -4.14 -3.17 -6.84
N PHE A 434 -3.87 -1.90 -6.53
CA PHE A 434 -4.85 -0.80 -6.59
C PHE A 434 -4.32 0.46 -7.28
N HIS A 435 -3.01 0.56 -7.49
CA HIS A 435 -2.34 1.69 -8.13
C HIS A 435 -1.60 1.23 -9.39
N GLU A 436 -0.94 2.16 -10.06
CA GLU A 436 -0.31 1.95 -11.36
C GLU A 436 -1.35 1.67 -12.46
N VAL A 437 -2.48 2.37 -12.40
CA VAL A 437 -3.53 2.25 -13.43
C VAL A 437 -3.04 2.93 -14.72
N PRO A 438 -2.73 2.20 -15.81
CA PRO A 438 -2.29 2.80 -17.06
C PRO A 438 -3.49 3.37 -17.85
N PRO A 439 -3.23 4.05 -18.99
CA PRO A 439 -4.30 4.54 -19.86
C PRO A 439 -5.23 3.42 -20.32
N ALA A 440 -6.52 3.73 -20.48
CA ALA A 440 -7.57 2.75 -20.83
C ALA A 440 -7.27 1.89 -22.08
N GLY A 441 -6.47 2.40 -23.03
CA GLY A 441 -6.03 1.63 -24.19
C GLY A 441 -5.07 0.46 -23.88
N GLN A 442 -4.58 0.37 -22.64
CA GLN A 442 -3.72 -0.72 -22.14
C GLN A 442 -4.48 -1.66 -21.19
N ALA A 443 -5.78 -1.44 -20.95
CA ALA A 443 -6.58 -2.37 -20.17
C ALA A 443 -6.70 -3.72 -20.87
N LEU A 444 -6.89 -4.79 -20.09
CA LEU A 444 -7.10 -6.13 -20.63
C LEU A 444 -8.33 -6.17 -21.55
N GLY A 445 -8.16 -6.78 -22.72
CA GLY A 445 -9.24 -7.09 -23.66
C GLY A 445 -9.85 -8.46 -23.40
N CYS A 446 -10.92 -8.78 -24.13
CA CYS A 446 -11.69 -10.02 -23.95
C CYS A 446 -10.79 -11.27 -24.04
N LEU A 447 -9.92 -11.30 -25.05
CA LEU A 447 -9.04 -12.45 -25.33
C LEU A 447 -7.78 -12.50 -24.46
N ASP A 448 -7.59 -11.55 -23.55
CA ASP A 448 -6.58 -11.73 -22.50
C ASP A 448 -7.08 -12.74 -21.46
N CYS A 449 -8.39 -12.77 -21.20
CA CYS A 449 -9.01 -13.74 -20.27
C CYS A 449 -9.60 -14.97 -21.00
N HIS A 450 -10.32 -14.74 -22.09
CA HIS A 450 -11.11 -15.76 -22.79
C HIS A 450 -10.34 -16.44 -23.93
N ARG A 451 -9.24 -17.11 -23.58
CA ARG A 451 -8.45 -17.93 -24.50
C ARG A 451 -7.76 -19.06 -23.76
N PRO A 452 -7.27 -20.11 -24.45
CA PRO A 452 -6.31 -21.04 -23.88
C PRO A 452 -5.11 -20.27 -23.31
N ASP A 453 -4.69 -20.60 -22.10
CA ASP A 453 -3.60 -19.93 -21.38
C ASP A 453 -3.82 -18.42 -21.22
N GLY A 454 -5.09 -18.02 -21.05
CA GLY A 454 -5.48 -16.66 -20.67
C GLY A 454 -5.15 -16.33 -19.21
N ARG A 455 -5.41 -15.08 -18.82
CA ARG A 455 -5.14 -14.53 -17.48
C ARG A 455 -5.87 -15.26 -16.35
N MET A 456 -7.02 -15.87 -16.62
CA MET A 456 -7.91 -16.43 -15.60
C MET A 456 -7.69 -17.93 -15.45
N ASP A 457 -7.28 -18.35 -14.25
CA ASP A 457 -7.43 -19.75 -13.83
C ASP A 457 -8.90 -20.03 -13.48
N TRP A 458 -9.67 -20.39 -14.49
CA TRP A 458 -11.11 -20.61 -14.36
C TRP A 458 -11.44 -21.69 -13.32
N GLN A 459 -10.64 -22.76 -13.23
CA GLN A 459 -10.88 -23.84 -12.29
C GLN A 459 -10.61 -23.40 -10.86
N ALA A 460 -9.49 -22.71 -10.60
CA ALA A 460 -9.20 -22.13 -9.29
C ALA A 460 -10.26 -21.10 -8.86
N LEU A 461 -10.86 -20.37 -9.82
CA LEU A 461 -11.96 -19.44 -9.58
C LEU A 461 -13.33 -20.13 -9.43
N GLY A 462 -13.40 -21.45 -9.50
CA GLY A 462 -14.62 -22.25 -9.31
C GLY A 462 -15.55 -22.30 -10.53
N TYR A 463 -15.03 -22.07 -11.73
CA TYR A 463 -15.73 -22.31 -13.01
C TYR A 463 -15.34 -23.68 -13.58
N ASP A 464 -16.27 -24.31 -14.31
CA ASP A 464 -15.98 -25.58 -15.00
C ASP A 464 -15.01 -25.41 -16.19
N GLY A 465 -14.87 -24.17 -16.66
CA GLY A 465 -14.00 -23.75 -17.76
C GLY A 465 -14.27 -22.29 -18.11
N ASP A 466 -13.72 -21.83 -19.24
CA ASP A 466 -13.96 -20.48 -19.74
C ASP A 466 -15.47 -20.23 -19.96
N PRO A 467 -16.10 -19.27 -19.25
CA PRO A 467 -17.53 -19.03 -19.34
C PRO A 467 -17.97 -18.56 -20.75
N LEU A 468 -17.08 -17.99 -21.57
CA LEU A 468 -17.38 -17.62 -22.95
C LEU A 468 -17.64 -18.87 -23.81
N THR A 469 -16.90 -19.96 -23.59
CA THR A 469 -17.10 -21.21 -24.35
C THR A 469 -18.47 -21.82 -24.09
N GLY A 470 -18.96 -21.74 -22.84
CA GLY A 470 -20.31 -22.15 -22.47
C GLY A 470 -21.39 -21.33 -23.18
N LEU A 471 -21.19 -20.01 -23.29
CA LEU A 471 -22.12 -19.12 -24.00
C LEU A 471 -22.16 -19.41 -25.51
N LEU A 472 -21.00 -19.66 -26.13
CA LEU A 472 -20.90 -19.95 -27.57
C LEU A 472 -21.48 -21.34 -27.93
N SER A 473 -21.31 -22.33 -27.07
CA SER A 473 -21.87 -23.68 -27.24
C SER A 473 -23.37 -23.75 -26.95
N GLY A 474 -23.90 -22.89 -26.06
CA GLY A 474 -25.34 -22.72 -25.85
C GLY A 474 -26.02 -21.96 -26.99
N ALA A 475 -25.37 -20.94 -27.55
CA ALA A 475 -25.91 -20.15 -28.67
C ALA A 475 -26.03 -20.95 -29.98
N THR A 476 -25.14 -21.93 -30.21
CA THR A 476 -25.20 -22.82 -31.38
C THR A 476 -26.33 -23.84 -31.33
N GLN A 477 -26.86 -24.14 -30.13
CA GLN A 477 -28.05 -25.01 -29.95
C GLN A 477 -29.38 -24.25 -30.06
N ALA A 478 -29.35 -22.92 -30.02
CA ALA A 478 -30.53 -22.04 -30.12
C ALA A 478 -30.79 -21.52 -31.55
N ALA A 479 -30.44 -22.29 -32.59
CA ALA A 479 -30.84 -21.96 -33.96
C ALA A 479 -32.38 -21.94 -34.08
N PRO A 480 -32.98 -20.95 -34.78
CA PRO A 480 -34.42 -20.76 -34.77
C PRO A 480 -35.11 -21.95 -35.44
N LYS A 481 -36.10 -22.52 -34.75
CA LYS A 481 -37.11 -23.37 -35.40
C LYS A 481 -37.76 -22.52 -36.49
N LYS A 482 -37.40 -22.80 -37.76
CA LYS A 482 -38.09 -22.26 -38.93
C LYS A 482 -39.60 -22.44 -38.71
N ARG A 483 -40.33 -21.33 -38.69
CA ARG A 483 -41.77 -21.34 -38.91
C ARG A 483 -42.04 -21.34 -40.40
#